data_AF-A0A848N4I5-F1
#
_entry.id   AF-A0A848N4I5-F1
#
_cell.length_a   1.000
_cell.length_b   1.000
_cell.length_c   1.000
_cell.angle_alpha   90.00
_cell.angle_beta   90.00
_cell.angle_gamma   90.00
#
_symmetry.space_group_name_H-M   'P 1'
#
loop_
_entity.id
_entity.type
_entity.pdbx_description
1 polymer ?
#
loop_
_entity_poly.entity_id
_entity_poly.type
_entity_poly.pdbx_seq_one_letter_code
_entity_poly.pdbx_strand_id
1 'polypeptide(L)' 'MIPHTYISIATGLPCPASGIWESMGNFKTTIALFKGELMPDYCGHKVRWKLLTEQ' A
#
# COMPACT_ATOMS: atom_id res chain seq x y z
N MET A 1 16.77 -14.59 10.25
CA MET A 1 15.65 -13.72 10.67
C MET A 1 15.93 -12.33 10.15
N ILE A 2 15.49 -12.05 8.92
CA ILE A 2 15.75 -10.77 8.26
C ILE A 2 14.59 -9.84 8.69
N PRO A 3 14.86 -8.69 9.32
CA PRO A 3 13.80 -7.74 9.63
C PRO A 3 13.45 -7.01 8.34
N HIS A 4 12.58 -7.60 7.51
CA HIS A 4 11.98 -6.88 6.40
C HIS A 4 10.89 -5.98 6.99
N THR A 5 11.29 -4.87 7.61
CA THR A 5 10.38 -3.78 7.95
C THR A 5 9.89 -3.19 6.64
N TYR A 6 8.87 -3.80 6.04
CA TYR A 6 8.21 -3.22 4.88
C TYR A 6 7.23 -2.15 5.37
N ILE A 7 7.17 -1.03 4.65
CA ILE A 7 6.17 0.00 4.93
C ILE A 7 4.81 -0.57 4.53
N SER A 8 3.86 -0.55 5.47
CA SER A 8 2.48 -0.89 5.19
C SER A 8 1.52 0.08 5.83
N ILE A 9 0.37 0.26 5.19
CA ILE A 9 -0.64 1.23 5.59
C ILE A 9 -2.04 0.72 5.26
N ALA A 10 -3.04 1.11 6.05
CA ALA A 10 -4.43 0.73 5.80
C ALA A 10 -5.09 1.66 4.77
N THR A 11 -6.07 1.13 4.04
CA THR A 11 -7.03 1.92 3.24
C THR A 11 -7.58 3.11 4.05
N GLY A 12 -7.71 4.26 3.38
CA GLY A 12 -8.26 5.50 3.92
C GLY A 12 -7.25 6.37 4.67
N LEU A 13 -6.01 5.92 4.82
CA LEU A 13 -4.93 6.74 5.39
C LEU A 13 -4.11 7.42 4.27
N PRO A 14 -3.53 8.60 4.53
CA PRO A 14 -2.64 9.26 3.58
C PRO A 14 -1.39 8.43 3.30
N CYS A 15 -1.04 8.35 2.02
CA CYS A 15 0.13 7.65 1.51
C CYS A 15 1.42 8.22 2.13
N PRO A 16 2.25 7.41 2.80
CA PRO A 16 3.43 7.92 3.50
C PRO A 16 4.59 8.19 2.55
N ALA A 17 4.65 7.50 1.41
CA ALA A 17 5.74 7.57 0.44
C ALA A 17 5.23 7.32 -0.99
N SER A 18 5.74 8.12 -1.94
CA SER A 18 5.43 7.93 -3.36
C SER A 18 6.03 6.61 -3.85
N GLY A 19 5.26 5.83 -4.61
CA GLY A 19 5.75 4.54 -5.07
C GLY A 19 4.67 3.59 -5.56
N ILE A 20 5.08 2.35 -5.81
CA ILE A 20 4.18 1.25 -6.15
C ILE A 20 3.81 0.49 -4.89
N TRP A 21 2.52 0.34 -4.66
CA TRP A 21 1.92 -0.31 -3.49
C TRP A 21 1.17 -1.57 -3.91
N GLU A 22 1.35 -2.67 -3.17
CA GLU A 22 0.65 -3.94 -3.36
C GLU A 22 -0.43 -4.13 -2.29
N SER A 23 -1.65 -4.56 -2.68
CA SER A 23 -2.67 -4.95 -1.72
C SER A 23 -2.28 -6.26 -1.02
N MET A 24 -2.40 -6.26 0.30
CA MET A 24 -2.16 -7.42 1.14
C MET A 24 -3.41 -8.28 1.27
N GLY A 25 -3.24 -9.61 1.16
CA GLY A 25 -4.32 -10.60 1.28
C GLY A 25 -4.16 -11.72 0.27
N ASN A 26 -5.23 -12.50 0.06
CA ASN A 26 -5.26 -13.57 -0.95
C ASN A 26 -5.26 -13.01 -2.38
N PHE A 27 -5.86 -11.84 -2.58
CA PHE A 27 -5.88 -11.14 -3.86
C PHE A 27 -4.90 -9.98 -3.83
N LYS A 28 -4.01 -9.96 -4.83
CA LYS A 28 -2.95 -8.97 -4.96
C LYS A 28 -3.19 -8.11 -6.19
N THR A 29 -3.25 -6.82 -5.97
CA THR A 29 -3.20 -5.80 -7.02
C THR A 29 -2.08 -4.82 -6.69
N THR A 30 -1.56 -4.13 -7.70
CA THR A 30 -0.59 -3.05 -7.53
C THR A 30 -1.17 -1.71 -7.98
N ILE A 31 -0.78 -0.64 -7.31
CA ILE A 31 -1.18 0.73 -7.65
C ILE A 31 -0.01 1.69 -7.46
N ALA A 32 0.10 2.69 -8.33
CA ALA A 32 1.02 3.81 -8.14
C ALA A 32 0.32 4.92 -7.35
N LEU A 33 0.91 5.36 -6.24
CA LEU A 33 0.39 6.44 -5.42
C LEU A 33 1.49 7.45 -5.10
N PHE A 34 1.14 8.72 -5.04
CA PHE A 34 2.01 9.78 -4.55
C PHE A 34 1.83 9.96 -3.05
N LYS A 35 2.89 10.42 -2.37
CA LYS A 35 2.82 10.79 -0.95
C LYS A 35 1.68 11.81 -0.71
N GLY A 36 0.85 11.55 0.29
CA GLY A 36 -0.31 12.36 0.65
C GLY A 36 -1.64 11.91 0.04
N GLU A 37 -1.61 11.14 -1.06
CA GLU A 37 -2.83 10.57 -1.66
C GLU A 37 -3.51 9.58 -0.69
N LEU A 38 -4.84 9.48 -0.72
CA LEU A 38 -5.54 8.51 0.12
C LEU A 38 -5.34 7.09 -0.41
N MET A 39 -4.98 6.18 0.49
CA MET A 39 -4.90 4.75 0.19
C MET A 39 -6.28 4.21 -0.20
N PRO A 40 -6.48 3.71 -1.43
CA PRO A 40 -7.81 3.32 -1.88
C PRO A 40 -8.28 2.01 -1.24
N ASP A 41 -9.59 1.77 -1.30
CA ASP A 41 -10.14 0.44 -1.10
C ASP A 41 -9.90 -0.43 -2.34
N TYR A 42 -10.01 -1.75 -2.17
CA TYR A 42 -9.98 -2.70 -3.27
C TYR A 42 -11.36 -3.33 -3.41
N CYS A 43 -12.07 -3.00 -4.49
CA CYS A 43 -13.45 -3.46 -4.74
C CYS A 43 -14.41 -3.18 -3.58
N GLY A 44 -14.32 -2.02 -2.92
CA GLY A 44 -15.13 -1.67 -1.75
C GLY A 44 -14.63 -2.28 -0.43
N HIS A 45 -13.58 -3.09 -0.45
CA HIS A 45 -13.01 -3.72 0.74
C HIS A 45 -11.80 -2.95 1.27
N LYS A 46 -11.77 -2.75 2.59
CA LYS A 46 -10.61 -2.21 3.29
C LYS A 46 -9.48 -3.24 3.28
N VAL A 47 -8.35 -2.85 2.71
CA VAL A 47 -7.14 -3.68 2.65
C VAL A 47 -5.98 -2.97 3.34
N ARG A 48 -4.88 -3.68 3.49
CA ARG A 48 -3.58 -3.04 3.76
C ARG A 48 -2.79 -3.01 2.47
N TRP A 49 -2.00 -1.96 2.32
CA TRP A 49 -1.08 -1.76 1.22
C TRP A 49 0.34 -1.94 1.71
N LYS A 50 1.18 -2.55 0.89
CA LYS A 50 2.61 -2.76 1.12
C LYS A 50 3.40 -2.01 0.06
N LEU A 51 4.36 -1.19 0.47
CA LEU A 51 5.25 -0.54 -0.47
C LEU A 51 6.20 -1.57 -1.10
N LEU A 52 6.22 -1.63 -2.43
CA LEU A 52 7.11 -2.49 -3.21
C LEU A 52 8.36 -1.74 -3.67
N THR A 53 8.17 -0.54 -4.21
CA THR A 53 9.26 0.35 -4.64
C THR A 53 8.87 1.79 -4.38
N GLU A 54 9.79 2.54 -3.80
CA GLU A 54 9.70 4.00 -3.71
C GLU A 54 10.06 4.63 -5.06
N GLN A 55 9.53 5.83 -5.30
CA GLN A 55 9.85 6.69 -6.44
C GLN A 55 10.26 8.08 -5.97
#